data_AF-A0ABD2P018-F1
#
_entry.id   AF-A0ABD2P018-F1
#
_cell.length_a   1.000
_cell.length_b   1.000
_cell.length_c   1.000
_cell.angle_alpha   90.00
_cell.angle_beta   90.00
_cell.angle_gamma   90.00
#
_symmetry.space_group_name_H-M   'P 1'
#
loop_
_entity.id
_entity.type
_entity.pdbx_description
1 polymer ?
#
loop_
_entity_poly.entity_id
_entity_poly.type
_entity_poly.pdbx_seq_one_letter_code
_entity_poly.pdbx_strand_id
1 'polypeptide(L)'
;MEMVVLLGDINVDILNRANYTEMYLNIPSKNGFESMISCPIRVTLFSQTCIDHIFVKNNNFDRKSFLPIAVETPVTDHYFTFLQYSFEKGIPNNLVENNPHFKKFVEHDELKDMLARERWVDIYVCEDIDDGWNSFFEIILKIIEFCTKAVRLNQTKRKRKTLISNGIIQLLEETNQIQEV
;
A
#
# COMPACT_ATOMS: atom_id res chain seq x y z
N MET A 1 -15.33 -1.62 9.27
CA MET A 1 -14.25 -1.09 10.12
C MET A 1 -13.17 -0.64 9.15
N GLU A 2 -13.03 0.66 8.91
CA GLU A 2 -12.09 1.17 7.92
C GLU A 2 -10.85 1.67 8.68
N MET A 3 -9.71 1.04 8.41
CA MET A 3 -8.40 1.48 8.87
C MET A 3 -7.66 2.04 7.67
N VAL A 4 -7.11 3.24 7.83
CA VAL A 4 -6.25 3.86 6.82
C VAL A 4 -4.90 4.11 7.44
N VAL A 5 -3.84 3.65 6.77
CA VAL A 5 -2.45 3.91 7.13
C VAL A 5 -1.82 4.71 5.99
N LEU A 6 -1.26 5.88 6.32
CA LEU A 6 -0.43 6.66 5.40
C LEU A 6 1.01 6.50 5.83
N LEU A 7 1.88 6.10 4.91
CA LEU A 7 3.28 5.83 5.16
C LEU A 7 4.14 6.32 3.99
N GLY A 8 5.24 7.00 4.29
CA GLY A 8 6.20 7.41 3.27
C GLY A 8 7.08 8.60 3.65
N ASP A 9 8.02 8.91 2.75
CA ASP A 9 8.88 10.08 2.83
C ASP A 9 8.14 11.31 2.33
N ILE A 10 7.79 12.21 3.25
CA ILE A 10 7.04 13.44 2.97
C ILE A 10 7.99 14.64 2.82
N ASN A 11 9.29 14.48 3.11
CA ASN A 11 10.28 15.55 3.10
C ASN A 11 9.89 16.78 3.94
N VAL A 12 9.11 16.58 5.01
CA VAL A 12 8.76 17.61 5.99
C VAL A 12 9.31 17.18 7.34
N ASP A 13 10.31 17.88 7.87
CA ASP A 13 10.91 17.51 9.15
C ASP A 13 9.99 17.88 10.33
N ILE A 14 9.37 16.87 10.94
CA ILE A 14 8.46 17.07 12.07
C ILE A 14 9.18 17.34 13.40
N LEU A 15 10.51 17.20 13.45
CA LEU A 15 11.31 17.59 14.61
C LEU A 15 11.61 19.09 14.62
N ASN A 16 11.45 19.77 13.49
CA ASN A 16 11.61 21.22 13.41
C ASN A 16 10.44 21.93 14.11
N ARG A 17 10.73 22.96 14.92
CA ARG A 17 9.74 23.78 15.64
C ARG A 17 9.20 24.94 14.81
N ALA A 18 9.20 24.81 13.49
CA ALA A 18 8.73 25.86 12.61
C ALA A 18 7.20 25.82 12.46
N ASN A 19 6.58 26.97 12.22
CA ASN A 19 5.13 27.09 12.05
C ASN A 19 4.59 26.18 10.94
N TYR A 20 5.35 25.97 9.87
CA TYR A 20 4.94 25.10 8.77
C TYR A 20 4.82 23.62 9.21
N THR A 21 5.64 23.18 10.17
CA THR A 21 5.57 21.82 10.73
C THR A 21 4.29 21.62 11.52
N GLU A 22 3.91 22.61 12.34
CA GLU A 22 2.63 22.58 13.05
C GLU A 22 1.45 22.60 12.09
N MET A 23 1.48 23.46 11.06
CA MET A 23 0.45 23.48 10.02
C MET A 23 0.33 22.14 9.30
N TYR A 24 1.47 21.52 8.98
CA TYR A 24 1.52 20.20 8.38
C TYR A 24 0.85 19.16 9.28
N LEU A 25 1.26 19.02 10.55
CA LEU A 25 0.70 18.04 11.49
C LEU A 25 -0.79 18.27 11.77
N ASN A 26 -1.24 19.52 11.75
CA ASN A 26 -2.64 19.88 11.94
C ASN A 26 -3.55 19.36 10.83
N ILE A 27 -3.08 19.22 9.58
CA ILE A 27 -3.90 18.77 8.46
C ILE A 27 -4.32 17.30 8.63
N PRO A 28 -3.40 16.32 8.82
CA PRO A 28 -3.77 14.94 9.11
C PRO A 28 -4.57 14.82 10.41
N SER A 29 -4.17 15.53 11.47
CA SER A 29 -4.85 15.49 12.77
C SER A 29 -6.32 15.89 12.68
N LYS A 30 -6.64 16.99 11.97
CA LYS A 30 -8.03 17.42 11.72
C LYS A 30 -8.84 16.40 10.94
N ASN A 31 -8.19 15.55 10.14
CA ASN A 31 -8.83 14.48 9.38
C ASN A 31 -8.91 13.15 10.14
N GLY A 32 -8.54 13.13 11.42
CA GLY A 32 -8.60 11.96 12.30
C GLY A 32 -7.39 11.03 12.18
N PHE A 33 -6.26 11.51 11.64
CA PHE A 33 -5.01 10.78 11.60
C PHE A 33 -4.12 11.11 12.80
N GLU A 34 -3.52 10.10 13.42
CA GLU A 34 -2.50 10.26 14.46
C GLU A 34 -1.11 9.93 13.91
N SER A 35 -0.11 10.79 14.21
CA SER A 35 1.29 10.52 13.88
C SER A 35 1.85 9.47 14.84
N MET A 36 2.39 8.39 14.29
CA MET A 36 2.91 7.27 15.07
C MET A 36 4.42 7.41 15.36
N ILE A 37 5.17 8.12 14.52
CA ILE A 37 6.60 8.34 14.69
C ILE A 37 6.86 9.79 15.07
N SER A 38 7.82 10.00 15.98
CA SER A 38 8.30 11.30 16.43
C SER A 38 9.78 11.27 16.79
N CYS A 39 10.54 10.34 16.22
CA CYS A 39 11.99 10.21 16.40
C CYS A 39 12.71 10.42 15.05
N PRO A 40 14.01 10.76 15.05
CA PRO A 40 14.77 10.85 13.81
C PRO A 40 14.72 9.53 13.03
N ILE A 41 14.36 9.62 11.75
CA ILE A 41 14.36 8.49 10.82
C ILE A 41 15.45 8.68 9.77
N ARG A 42 15.74 9.90 9.34
CA ARG A 42 16.89 10.18 8.50
C ARG A 42 18.02 10.75 9.34
N VAL A 43 19.11 10.00 9.46
CA VAL A 43 20.29 10.34 10.25
C VAL A 43 21.52 10.36 9.35
N THR A 44 22.15 11.52 9.25
CA THR A 44 23.42 11.72 8.55
C THR A 44 24.51 12.11 9.56
N LEU A 45 25.74 12.30 9.08
CA LEU A 45 26.83 12.83 9.91
C LEU A 45 26.55 14.22 10.50
N PHE A 46 25.64 15.00 9.87
CA PHE A 46 25.44 16.41 10.19
C PHE A 46 24.00 16.74 10.61
N SER A 47 23.06 15.80 10.46
CA SER A 47 21.64 16.05 10.70
C SER A 47 20.89 14.81 11.20
N GLN A 48 19.84 15.06 11.96
CA GLN A 48 18.87 14.07 12.42
C GLN A 48 17.48 14.65 12.19
N THR A 49 16.71 14.03 11.30
CA THR A 49 15.40 14.56 10.86
C THR A 49 14.35 13.45 10.85
N CYS A 50 13.10 13.82 11.08
CA CYS A 50 11.96 12.92 10.93
C CYS A 50 11.15 13.36 9.71
N ILE A 51 11.49 12.83 8.54
CA ILE A 51 10.83 13.17 7.26
C ILE A 51 10.01 12.01 6.68
N ASP A 52 10.24 10.79 7.19
CA ASP A 52 9.41 9.62 6.95
C ASP A 52 8.31 9.54 8.00
N HIS A 53 7.06 9.55 7.57
CA HIS A 53 5.93 9.63 8.48
C HIS A 53 5.08 8.38 8.41
N ILE A 54 4.50 8.03 9.56
CA ILE A 54 3.46 7.02 9.67
C ILE A 54 2.26 7.68 10.34
N PHE A 55 1.15 7.75 9.62
CA PHE A 55 -0.13 8.23 10.13
C PHE A 55 -1.16 7.11 10.11
N VAL A 56 -1.98 7.05 11.16
CA VAL A 56 -3.02 6.04 11.28
C VAL A 56 -4.36 6.71 11.57
N LYS A 57 -5.40 6.29 10.86
CA LYS A 57 -6.80 6.62 11.15
C LYS A 57 -7.59 5.34 11.36
N ASN A 58 -8.26 5.23 12.50
CA ASN A 58 -9.13 4.11 12.84
C ASN A 58 -10.30 4.62 13.68
N ASN A 59 -11.53 4.22 13.35
CA ASN A 59 -12.74 4.62 14.09
C ASN A 59 -12.75 4.10 15.54
N ASN A 60 -12.04 3.00 15.82
CA ASN A 60 -11.80 2.47 17.17
C ASN A 60 -10.30 2.49 17.47
N PHE A 61 -9.67 3.66 17.34
CA PHE A 61 -8.25 3.80 17.59
C PHE A 61 -7.93 3.53 19.06
N ASP A 62 -7.40 2.35 19.37
CA ASP A 62 -6.57 2.14 20.55
C ASP A 62 -5.11 2.22 20.13
N ARG A 63 -4.42 3.27 20.60
CA ARG A 63 -3.00 3.47 20.34
C ARG A 63 -2.16 2.25 20.73
N LYS A 64 -2.57 1.50 21.76
CA LYS A 64 -1.85 0.30 22.22
C LYS A 64 -1.87 -0.84 21.21
N SER A 65 -2.81 -0.84 20.28
CA SER A 65 -2.84 -1.79 19.17
C SER A 65 -1.75 -1.52 18.14
N PHE A 66 -1.09 -0.35 18.18
CA PHE A 66 -0.08 0.03 17.21
C PHE A 66 1.29 0.21 17.87
N LEU A 67 2.32 -0.39 17.27
CA LEU A 67 3.71 -0.23 17.67
C LEU A 67 4.52 0.30 16.49
N PRO A 68 4.87 1.59 16.47
CA PRO A 68 5.81 2.17 15.52
C PRO A 68 7.24 1.77 15.90
N ILE A 69 8.03 1.34 14.92
CA ILE A 69 9.41 0.87 15.12
C ILE A 69 10.30 1.55 14.09
N ALA A 70 11.43 2.10 14.55
CA ALA A 70 12.51 2.58 13.71
C ALA A 70 13.72 1.67 13.90
N VAL A 71 14.22 1.08 12.81
CA VAL A 71 15.40 0.21 12.83
C VAL A 71 16.56 0.93 12.17
N GLU A 72 17.55 1.27 12.98
CA GLU A 72 18.81 1.85 12.53
C GLU A 72 19.60 0.82 11.72
N THR A 73 20.01 1.21 10.51
CA THR A 73 20.90 0.39 9.68
C THR A 73 21.92 1.27 8.96
N PRO A 74 23.12 0.74 8.68
CA PRO A 74 24.14 1.49 7.94
C PRO A 74 23.95 1.45 6.41
N VAL A 75 22.84 0.87 5.92
CA VAL A 75 22.62 0.65 4.48
C VAL A 75 22.28 1.95 3.76
N THR A 76 21.52 2.83 4.42
CA THR A 76 21.15 4.16 3.93
C THR A 76 21.17 5.16 5.08
N ASP A 77 21.08 6.45 4.78
CA ASP A 77 20.89 7.49 5.80
C ASP A 77 19.45 7.53 6.34
N HIS A 78 18.53 6.70 5.82
CA HIS A 78 17.21 6.46 6.39
C HIS A 78 17.19 5.16 7.20
N TYR A 79 16.58 5.24 8.39
CA TYR A 79 16.21 4.10 9.21
C TYR A 79 14.98 3.44 8.61
N PHE A 80 14.89 2.12 8.73
CA PHE A 80 13.69 1.42 8.30
C PHE A 80 12.54 1.72 9.26
N THR A 81 11.39 2.09 8.73
CA THR A 81 10.19 2.33 9.51
C THR A 81 9.23 1.16 9.38
N PHE A 82 8.74 0.67 10.52
CA PHE A 82 7.72 -0.37 10.59
C PHE A 82 6.56 0.11 11.45
N LEU A 83 5.35 -0.35 11.11
CA LEU A 83 4.17 -0.23 11.94
C LEU A 83 3.64 -1.63 12.19
N GLN A 84 3.76 -2.11 13.42
CA GLN A 84 3.07 -3.32 13.86
C GLN A 84 1.67 -2.94 14.33
N TYR A 85 0.67 -3.71 13.89
CA TYR A 85 -0.72 -3.58 14.34
C TYR A 85 -1.24 -4.92 14.88
N SER A 86 -1.77 -4.90 16.10
CA SER A 86 -2.35 -6.06 16.78
C SER A 86 -3.87 -6.01 16.72
N PHE A 87 -4.48 -7.08 16.23
CA PHE A 87 -5.93 -7.25 16.23
C PHE A 87 -6.39 -7.72 17.62
N GLU A 88 -7.31 -6.98 18.27
CA GLU A 88 -7.84 -7.34 19.61
C GLU A 88 -8.70 -8.62 19.66
N LYS A 89 -8.91 -9.29 18.53
CA LYS A 89 -9.45 -10.63 18.50
C LYS A 89 -8.62 -11.42 17.51
N GLY A 90 -7.98 -12.49 17.99
CA GLY A 90 -7.43 -13.51 17.10
C GLY A 90 -8.50 -13.82 16.07
N ILE A 91 -8.16 -13.65 14.79
CA ILE A 91 -9.02 -14.09 13.70
C ILE A 91 -9.36 -15.54 14.07
N PRO A 92 -10.64 -15.90 14.28
CA PRO A 92 -10.98 -17.28 14.51
C PRO A 92 -10.31 -18.06 13.39
N ASN A 93 -9.51 -19.10 13.69
CA ASN A 93 -8.84 -19.91 12.68
C ASN A 93 -9.84 -20.47 11.61
N ASN A 94 -11.13 -20.37 11.89
CA ASN A 94 -12.26 -20.78 11.07
C ASN A 94 -12.80 -19.66 10.13
N LEU A 95 -12.24 -18.44 10.17
CA LEU A 95 -12.55 -17.31 9.28
C LEU A 95 -11.44 -17.00 8.29
N VAL A 96 -10.49 -17.91 8.07
CA VAL A 96 -9.94 -18.05 6.72
C VAL A 96 -11.09 -18.57 5.87
N GLU A 97 -12.02 -17.67 5.53
CA GLU A 97 -12.90 -17.92 4.40
C GLU A 97 -11.98 -18.41 3.30
N ASN A 98 -12.30 -19.57 2.74
CA ASN A 98 -11.75 -20.01 1.47
C ASN A 98 -12.24 -19.06 0.38
N ASN A 99 -11.97 -17.76 0.53
CA ASN A 99 -12.31 -16.75 -0.42
C ASN A 99 -11.37 -17.03 -1.58
N PRO A 100 -11.87 -17.64 -2.66
CA PRO A 100 -11.00 -18.09 -3.71
C PRO A 100 -10.34 -16.83 -4.27
N HIS A 101 -9.03 -16.69 -4.08
CA HIS A 101 -8.33 -15.55 -4.66
C HIS A 101 -8.49 -15.61 -6.18
N PHE A 102 -9.25 -14.67 -6.72
CA PHE A 102 -9.34 -14.48 -8.16
C PHE A 102 -8.21 -13.57 -8.59
N LYS A 103 -7.47 -13.98 -9.61
CA LYS A 103 -6.62 -13.08 -10.36
C LYS A 103 -7.45 -12.52 -11.50
N LYS A 104 -7.64 -11.20 -11.50
CA LYS A 104 -8.14 -10.48 -12.68
C LYS A 104 -6.98 -10.26 -13.65
N PHE A 105 -7.22 -10.48 -14.93
CA PHE A 105 -6.31 -10.08 -16.00
C PHE A 105 -7.13 -9.69 -17.22
N VAL A 106 -6.56 -8.82 -18.05
CA VAL A 106 -7.19 -8.39 -19.29
C VAL A 106 -6.76 -9.35 -20.39
N GLU A 107 -7.73 -9.90 -21.12
CA GLU A 107 -7.47 -10.71 -22.32
C GLU A 107 -7.05 -9.79 -23.47
N HIS A 108 -5.75 -9.71 -23.73
CA HIS A 108 -5.22 -8.71 -24.66
C HIS A 108 -5.64 -8.92 -26.11
N ASP A 109 -5.83 -10.16 -26.56
CA ASP A 109 -6.24 -10.42 -27.94
C ASP A 109 -7.71 -10.03 -28.16
N GLU A 110 -8.57 -10.32 -27.18
CA GLU A 110 -9.97 -9.90 -27.19
C GLU A 110 -10.11 -8.36 -27.10
N LEU A 111 -9.28 -7.72 -26.27
CA LEU A 111 -9.20 -6.26 -26.18
C LEU A 111 -8.81 -5.64 -27.52
N LYS A 112 -7.77 -6.17 -28.19
CA LYS A 112 -7.34 -5.68 -29.51
C LYS A 112 -8.44 -5.82 -30.55
N ASP A 113 -9.10 -6.98 -30.59
CA ASP A 113 -10.20 -7.24 -31.53
C ASP A 113 -11.38 -6.29 -31.31
N MET A 114 -11.74 -6.01 -30.05
CA MET A 114 -12.83 -5.09 -29.74
C MET A 114 -12.48 -3.64 -30.07
N LEU A 115 -11.28 -3.19 -29.70
CA LEU A 115 -10.81 -1.84 -30.05
C LEU A 115 -10.71 -1.65 -31.57
N ALA A 116 -10.33 -2.68 -32.32
CA ALA A 116 -10.25 -2.62 -33.78
C ALA A 116 -11.64 -2.57 -34.45
N ARG A 117 -12.69 -3.06 -33.78
CA ARG A 117 -14.08 -3.04 -34.28
C ARG A 117 -14.86 -1.81 -33.82
N GLU A 118 -14.36 -1.09 -32.83
CA GLU A 118 -15.00 0.12 -32.33
C GLU A 118 -15.00 1.22 -33.41
N ARG A 119 -16.15 1.87 -33.58
CA ARG A 119 -16.38 2.83 -34.66
C ARG A 119 -16.13 4.28 -34.23
N TRP A 120 -16.03 4.54 -32.93
CA TRP A 120 -15.68 5.86 -32.38
C TRP A 120 -16.61 7.00 -32.81
N VAL A 121 -17.84 6.68 -33.22
CA VAL A 121 -18.79 7.65 -33.78
C VAL A 121 -19.07 8.77 -32.78
N ASP A 122 -19.23 8.42 -31.51
CA ASP A 122 -19.56 9.36 -30.44
C ASP A 122 -18.44 10.39 -30.19
N ILE A 123 -17.19 10.05 -30.52
CA ILE A 123 -16.05 10.99 -30.44
C ILE A 123 -15.99 11.91 -31.66
N TYR A 124 -16.32 11.39 -32.85
CA TYR A 124 -16.25 12.19 -34.08
C TYR A 124 -17.43 13.14 -34.27
N VAL A 125 -18.54 12.90 -33.56
CA VAL A 125 -19.78 13.70 -33.66
C VAL A 125 -19.91 14.70 -32.50
N CYS A 126 -19.03 14.66 -31.49
CA CYS A 126 -19.08 15.61 -30.38
C CYS A 126 -18.73 17.03 -30.83
N GLU A 127 -19.53 18.02 -30.40
CA GLU A 127 -19.24 19.44 -30.60
C GLU A 127 -18.29 19.98 -29.52
N ASP A 128 -18.35 19.39 -28.33
CA ASP A 128 -17.54 19.74 -27.17
C ASP A 128 -16.37 18.75 -26.97
N ILE A 129 -15.19 19.30 -26.66
CA ILE A 129 -13.95 18.53 -26.53
C ILE A 129 -13.97 17.68 -25.25
N ASP A 130 -14.52 18.19 -24.16
CA ASP A 130 -14.58 17.48 -22.88
C ASP A 130 -15.56 16.29 -23.00
N ASP A 131 -16.69 16.48 -23.69
CA ASP A 131 -17.63 15.40 -23.99
C ASP A 131 -17.01 14.31 -24.87
N GLY A 132 -16.21 14.70 -25.87
CA GLY A 132 -15.44 13.76 -26.70
C GLY A 132 -14.41 12.97 -25.89
N TRP A 133 -13.69 13.63 -24.99
CA TRP A 133 -12.71 12.99 -24.11
C TRP A 133 -13.38 12.01 -23.14
N ASN A 134 -14.47 12.42 -22.49
CA ASN A 134 -15.21 11.57 -21.58
C ASN A 134 -15.77 10.34 -22.31
N SER A 135 -16.30 10.52 -23.51
CA SER A 135 -16.81 9.42 -24.35
C SER A 135 -15.71 8.44 -24.73
N PHE A 136 -14.53 8.94 -25.14
CA PHE A 136 -13.36 8.12 -25.40
C PHE A 136 -12.96 7.27 -24.19
N PHE A 137 -12.82 7.92 -23.03
CA PHE A 137 -12.38 7.28 -21.81
C PHE A 137 -13.36 6.20 -21.35
N GLU A 138 -14.66 6.49 -21.40
CA GLU A 138 -15.73 5.55 -21.05
C GLU A 138 -15.76 4.33 -21.98
N ILE A 139 -15.60 4.53 -23.30
CA ILE A 139 -15.53 3.43 -24.26
C ILE A 139 -14.33 2.51 -23.94
N ILE A 140 -13.15 3.09 -23.74
CA ILE A 140 -11.94 2.32 -23.40
C ILE A 140 -12.13 1.53 -22.10
N LEU A 141 -12.63 2.18 -21.05
CA LEU A 141 -12.84 1.52 -19.76
C LEU A 141 -13.84 0.37 -19.86
N LYS A 142 -14.95 0.55 -20.58
CA LYS A 142 -15.96 -0.48 -20.78
C LYS A 142 -15.39 -1.69 -21.53
N ILE A 143 -14.59 -1.45 -22.57
CA ILE A 143 -13.96 -2.55 -23.31
C ILE A 143 -12.94 -3.27 -22.42
N ILE A 144 -12.11 -2.55 -21.66
CA ILE A 144 -11.15 -3.16 -20.73
C ILE A 144 -11.87 -4.01 -19.68
N GLU A 145 -12.96 -3.48 -19.10
CA GLU A 145 -13.75 -4.20 -18.10
C GLU A 145 -14.36 -5.47 -18.69
N PHE A 146 -14.94 -5.37 -19.89
CA PHE A 146 -15.50 -6.52 -20.60
C PHE A 146 -14.44 -7.59 -20.90
N CYS A 147 -13.25 -7.18 -21.34
CA CYS A 147 -12.14 -8.09 -21.62
C CYS A 147 -11.42 -8.58 -20.34
N THR A 148 -11.81 -8.10 -19.16
CA THR A 148 -11.19 -8.52 -17.89
C THR A 148 -11.81 -9.81 -17.40
N LYS A 149 -11.01 -10.88 -17.37
CA LYS A 149 -11.42 -12.19 -16.88
C LYS A 149 -10.91 -12.41 -15.45
N ALA A 150 -11.69 -13.12 -14.65
CA ALA A 150 -11.32 -13.55 -13.32
C ALA A 150 -11.03 -15.06 -13.31
N VAL A 151 -9.79 -15.45 -13.01
CA VAL A 151 -9.43 -16.86 -12.86
C VAL A 151 -9.19 -17.18 -11.39
N ARG A 152 -9.82 -18.26 -10.93
CA ARG A 152 -9.62 -18.80 -9.59
C ARG A 152 -8.19 -19.33 -9.45
N LEU A 153 -7.44 -18.78 -8.50
CA LEU A 153 -6.11 -19.29 -8.18
C LEU A 153 -6.25 -20.56 -7.32
N ASN A 154 -5.78 -21.68 -7.85
CA ASN A 154 -5.61 -22.89 -7.05
C ASN A 154 -4.43 -22.67 -6.08
N GLN A 155 -4.74 -22.64 -4.78
CA GLN A 155 -3.78 -22.37 -3.71
C GLN A 155 -2.58 -23.33 -3.71
N THR A 156 -2.74 -24.52 -4.30
CA THR A 156 -1.72 -25.58 -4.41
C THR A 156 -0.55 -25.26 -5.34
N LYS A 157 -0.63 -24.21 -6.18
CA LYS A 157 0.46 -23.81 -7.10
C LYS A 157 1.19 -22.53 -6.70
N ARG A 158 1.02 -22.06 -5.45
CA ARG A 158 1.86 -20.97 -4.90
C ARG A 158 3.30 -21.49 -4.72
N LYS A 159 4.10 -21.50 -5.79
CA LYS A 159 5.53 -21.28 -5.62
C LYS A 159 5.65 -19.88 -5.03
N ARG A 160 6.03 -19.79 -3.74
CA ARG A 160 6.46 -18.52 -3.17
C ARG A 160 7.54 -18.00 -4.12
N LYS A 161 7.30 -16.87 -4.80
CA LYS A 161 8.39 -16.14 -5.43
C LYS A 161 9.20 -15.59 -4.27
N THR A 162 10.20 -16.35 -3.86
CA THR A 162 11.12 -16.00 -2.80
C THR A 162 11.99 -14.87 -3.34
N LEU A 163 11.61 -13.62 -3.05
CA LEU A 163 12.53 -12.47 -3.09
C LEU A 163 13.71 -12.67 -2.11
N ILE A 164 13.56 -13.63 -1.20
CA ILE A 164 14.50 -14.02 -0.19
C ILE A 164 15.15 -15.33 -0.64
N SER A 165 16.48 -15.36 -0.79
CA SER A 165 17.19 -16.57 -1.20
C SER A 165 16.94 -17.72 -0.21
N ASN A 166 17.01 -18.96 -0.68
CA ASN A 166 16.85 -20.15 0.18
C ASN A 166 17.82 -20.14 1.37
N GLY A 167 18.99 -19.51 1.23
CA GLY A 167 19.95 -19.35 2.33
C GLY A 167 19.44 -18.50 3.48
N ILE A 168 18.68 -17.43 3.21
CA ILE A 168 18.09 -16.59 4.27
C ILE A 168 16.94 -17.35 4.97
N ILE A 169 16.19 -18.17 4.24
CA ILE A 169 15.16 -19.02 4.84
C ILE A 169 15.79 -20.01 5.82
N GLN A 170 16.89 -20.65 5.42
CA GLN A 170 17.60 -21.60 6.28
C GLN A 170 18.13 -20.92 7.55
N LEU A 171 18.69 -19.72 7.44
CA LEU A 171 19.16 -18.96 8.60
C LEU A 171 18.01 -18.59 9.56
N LEU A 172 16.83 -18.23 9.04
CA LEU A 172 15.65 -17.95 9.88
C LEU A 172 15.15 -19.20 10.62
N GLU A 173 15.17 -20.36 9.96
CA GLU A 173 14.81 -21.65 10.56
C GLU A 173 15.79 -22.05 11.67
N GLU A 174 17.09 -21.89 11.44
CA GLU A 174 18.13 -22.13 12.44
C GLU A 174 18.01 -21.16 13.63
N THR A 175 17.67 -19.89 13.38
CA THR A 175 17.51 -18.88 14.45
C THR A 175 16.29 -19.17 15.34
N ASN A 176 15.18 -19.66 14.76
CA ASN A 176 13.99 -20.04 15.52
C ASN A 176 14.24 -21.27 16.40
N GLN A 177 15.07 -22.23 15.96
CA GLN A 177 15.44 -23.39 16.78
C GLN A 177 16.32 -23.01 18.00
N ILE A 178 17.08 -21.92 17.89
CA ILE A 178 17.94 -21.43 18.98
C ILE A 178 17.13 -20.73 20.07
N GLN A 179 15.94 -20.20 19.76
CA GLN A 179 15.08 -19.48 20.71
C GLN A 179 14.13 -20.39 21.52
N GLU A 180 14.09 -21.69 21.24
CA GLU A 180 13.29 -22.68 21.99
C GLU A 180 14.06 -23.38 23.13
N VAL A 181 15.22 -22.84 23.55
CA VAL A 181 16.05 -23.36 24.66
C VAL A 181 16.04 -22.42 25.87
#